data_AF-A0A381NPR3-F1
#
_entry.id   AF-A0A381NPR3-F1
#
_cell.length_a   1.000
_cell.length_b   1.000
_cell.length_c   1.000
_cell.angle_alpha   90.00
_cell.angle_beta   90.00
_cell.angle_gamma   90.00
#
_symmetry.space_group_name_H-M   'P 1'
#
loop_
_entity.id
_entity.type
_entity.pdbx_description
1 polymer ?
#
loop_
_entity_poly.entity_id
_entity_poly.type
_entity_poly.pdbx_seq_one_letter_code
_entity_poly.pdbx_strand_id
1 'polypeptide(L)'
;MAKEGQEHPINVYIYVWLLLFVFSMGSYMVDYMQFQGLIRWTLILLFMFLKAGFIMAIFMHMVWERMALVTALILPTIAILVFIGIMSFESDYTEISRQVFFDSGGPEKVFAIPHQDNPLH
;
A
#
# COMPACT_ATOMS: atom_id res chain seq x y z
N MET A 1 -16.22 51.96 -12.12
CA MET A 1 -15.30 51.39 -13.11
C MET A 1 -14.65 50.19 -12.44
N ALA A 2 -15.24 49.00 -12.60
CA ALA A 2 -14.88 47.80 -11.83
C ALA A 2 -14.39 46.70 -12.77
N LYS A 3 -13.11 46.37 -12.65
CA LYS A 3 -12.52 45.11 -13.12
C LYS A 3 -11.27 44.87 -12.27
N GLU A 4 -11.50 44.49 -11.02
CA GLU A 4 -10.49 43.82 -10.21
C GLU A 4 -10.20 42.48 -10.89
N GLY A 5 -9.00 42.37 -11.47
CA GLY A 5 -8.51 41.14 -12.05
C GLY A 5 -8.36 40.09 -10.97
N GLN A 6 -9.32 39.18 -10.89
CA GLN A 6 -9.14 37.82 -10.39
C GLN A 6 -8.04 37.16 -11.23
N GLU A 7 -6.78 37.42 -10.91
CA GLU A 7 -5.61 36.91 -11.63
C GLU A 7 -5.39 35.42 -11.30
N HIS A 8 -6.20 34.63 -11.98
CA HIS A 8 -5.94 33.34 -12.59
C HIS A 8 -5.29 32.22 -11.73
N PRO A 9 -6.13 31.37 -11.12
CA PRO A 9 -5.80 29.98 -10.75
C PRO A 9 -5.24 29.10 -11.90
N ILE A 10 -5.10 29.60 -13.13
CA ILE A 10 -4.62 28.86 -14.30
C ILE A 10 -3.15 28.44 -14.19
N ASN A 11 -2.32 29.28 -13.55
CA ASN A 11 -0.91 28.98 -13.36
C ASN A 11 -0.75 27.73 -12.49
N VAL A 12 -1.58 27.58 -11.45
CA VAL A 12 -1.58 26.40 -10.57
C VAL A 12 -1.83 25.13 -11.38
N TYR A 13 -2.86 25.12 -12.24
CA TYR A 13 -3.17 23.96 -13.07
C TYR A 13 -2.03 23.59 -14.03
N ILE A 14 -1.37 24.56 -14.66
CA ILE A 14 -0.22 24.30 -15.53
C ILE A 14 0.96 23.71 -14.73
N TYR A 15 1.24 24.23 -13.53
CA TYR A 15 2.26 23.65 -12.65
C TYR A 15 1.93 22.21 -12.28
N VAL A 16 0.68 21.92 -11.87
CA VAL A 16 0.23 20.57 -11.52
C VAL A 16 0.38 19.62 -12.69
N TRP A 17 -0.06 20.06 -13.86
CA TRP A 17 -0.03 19.26 -15.08
C TRP A 17 1.41 18.88 -15.45
N LEU A 18 2.32 19.84 -15.41
CA LEU A 18 3.74 19.62 -15.72
C LEU A 18 4.40 18.71 -14.67
N LEU A 19 4.09 18.90 -13.39
CA LEU A 19 4.61 18.05 -12.31
C LEU A 19 4.10 16.61 -12.41
N LEU A 20 2.80 16.41 -12.65
CA LEU A 20 2.22 15.08 -12.88
C LEU A 20 2.83 14.40 -14.11
N PHE A 21 3.11 15.16 -15.18
CA PHE A 21 3.79 14.66 -16.36
C PHE A 21 5.20 14.15 -16.04
N VAL A 22 6.00 14.94 -15.33
CA VAL A 22 7.35 14.54 -14.90
C VAL A 22 7.32 13.28 -14.03
N PHE A 23 6.37 13.18 -13.09
CA PHE A 23 6.20 11.98 -12.27
C PHE A 23 5.77 10.77 -13.09
N SER A 24 4.87 10.94 -14.05
CA SER A 24 4.46 9.86 -14.95
C SER A 24 5.63 9.36 -15.80
N MET A 25 6.46 10.28 -16.30
CA MET A 25 7.65 9.96 -17.07
C MET A 25 8.72 9.28 -16.20
N GLY A 26 8.90 9.74 -14.96
CA GLY A 26 9.77 9.10 -13.98
C GLY A 26 9.35 7.66 -13.65
N SER A 27 8.06 7.44 -13.39
CA SER A 27 7.51 6.09 -13.17
C SER A 27 7.75 5.18 -14.38
N TYR A 28 7.53 5.68 -15.59
CA TYR A 28 7.77 4.91 -16.81
C TYR A 28 9.25 4.59 -17.02
N MET A 29 10.15 5.53 -16.66
CA MET A 29 11.59 5.32 -16.76
C MET A 29 12.07 4.23 -15.79
N VAL A 30 11.48 4.12 -14.60
CA VAL A 30 11.76 3.01 -13.68
C VAL A 30 11.41 1.67 -14.30
N ASP A 31 10.24 1.58 -14.93
CA ASP A 31 9.81 0.36 -15.62
C ASP A 31 10.70 0.04 -16.83
N TYR A 32 11.19 1.07 -17.53
CA TYR A 32 12.10 0.91 -18.68
C TYR A 32 13.50 0.45 -18.28
N MET A 33 14.02 0.92 -17.14
CA MET A 33 15.36 0.54 -16.66
C MET A 33 15.43 -0.91 -16.12
N GLN A 34 14.31 -1.65 -16.10
CA GLN A 34 14.24 -3.08 -15.78
C GLN A 34 15.02 -3.45 -14.50
N PHE A 35 15.01 -2.57 -13.49
CA PHE A 35 15.67 -2.84 -12.22
C PHE A 35 15.07 -4.11 -11.60
N GLN A 36 15.94 -5.05 -11.20
CA GLN A 36 15.50 -6.30 -10.57
C GLN A 36 15.57 -6.22 -9.04
N GLY A 37 14.68 -6.96 -8.38
CA GLY A 37 14.65 -7.07 -6.93
C GLY A 37 13.97 -5.88 -6.22
N LEU A 38 14.43 -5.58 -5.00
CA LEU A 38 13.83 -4.61 -4.07
C LEU A 38 13.77 -3.18 -4.62
N ILE A 39 14.73 -2.79 -5.46
CA ILE A 39 14.81 -1.43 -6.04
C ILE A 39 13.59 -1.12 -6.91
N ARG A 40 13.02 -2.11 -7.60
CA ARG A 40 11.80 -1.93 -8.38
C ARG A 40 10.61 -1.61 -7.48
N TRP A 41 10.48 -2.37 -6.39
CA TRP A 41 9.38 -2.22 -5.44
C TRP A 41 9.43 -0.87 -4.73
N THR A 42 10.62 -0.46 -4.27
CA THR A 42 10.77 0.84 -3.59
C THR A 42 10.52 2.00 -4.53
N LEU A 43 11.04 1.97 -5.77
CA LEU A 43 10.79 3.04 -6.75
C LEU A 43 9.31 3.12 -7.15
N ILE A 44 8.64 2.00 -7.45
CA ILE A 44 7.21 2.01 -7.81
C ILE A 44 6.38 2.59 -6.66
N LEU A 45 6.61 2.12 -5.43
CA LEU A 45 5.92 2.64 -4.25
C LEU A 45 6.21 4.13 -4.03
N LEU A 46 7.47 4.56 -4.22
CA LEU A 46 7.87 5.96 -4.12
C LEU A 46 7.11 6.83 -5.14
N PHE A 47 7.11 6.46 -6.43
CA PHE A 47 6.36 7.18 -7.48
C PHE A 47 4.85 7.20 -7.22
N MET A 48 4.30 6.11 -6.68
CA MET A 48 2.89 5.98 -6.32
C MET A 48 2.51 6.93 -5.16
N PHE A 49 3.33 6.98 -4.10
CA PHE A 49 3.14 7.92 -2.99
C PHE A 49 3.33 9.37 -3.41
N LEU A 50 4.36 9.68 -4.21
CA LEU A 50 4.62 11.04 -4.64
C LEU A 50 3.50 11.59 -5.52
N LYS A 51 2.99 10.83 -6.51
CA LYS A 51 1.88 11.35 -7.32
C LYS A 51 0.59 11.50 -6.49
N ALA A 52 0.28 10.56 -5.59
CA ALA A 52 -0.90 10.65 -4.73
C ALA A 52 -0.77 11.80 -3.72
N GLY A 53 0.39 11.95 -3.10
CA GLY A 53 0.71 13.05 -2.18
C GLY A 53 0.68 14.42 -2.85
N PHE A 54 1.10 14.50 -4.11
CA PHE A 54 1.03 15.74 -4.89
C PHE A 54 -0.41 16.15 -5.22
N ILE A 55 -1.24 15.18 -5.64
CA ILE A 55 -2.67 15.40 -5.84
C ILE A 55 -3.31 15.87 -4.52
N MET A 56 -2.99 15.20 -3.41
CA MET A 56 -3.49 15.57 -2.08
C MET A 56 -3.02 16.97 -1.66
N ALA A 57 -1.74 17.30 -1.78
CA ALA A 57 -1.21 18.62 -1.39
C ALA A 57 -1.88 19.76 -2.16
N ILE A 58 -2.12 19.59 -3.46
CA ILE A 58 -2.73 20.64 -4.29
C ILE A 58 -4.24 20.73 -4.07
N PHE A 59 -4.95 19.60 -4.07
CA PHE A 59 -6.38 19.61 -3.79
C PHE A 59 -6.65 20.05 -2.35
N MET A 60 -5.82 19.68 -1.38
CA MET A 60 -5.98 20.13 0.01
C MET A 60 -5.61 21.59 0.20
N HIS A 61 -4.57 22.10 -0.46
CA HIS A 61 -4.23 23.52 -0.36
C HIS A 61 -5.34 24.43 -0.92
N MET A 62 -6.12 23.96 -1.91
CA MET A 62 -7.30 24.68 -2.43
C MET A 62 -8.60 24.43 -1.64
N VAL A 63 -8.66 23.44 -0.76
CA VAL A 63 -9.90 23.02 -0.08
C VAL A 63 -9.78 23.26 1.43
N TRP A 64 -9.74 24.52 1.83
CA TRP A 64 -9.78 24.90 3.26
C TRP A 64 -11.21 24.88 3.86
N GLU A 65 -12.24 24.45 3.12
CA GLU A 65 -13.62 24.35 3.63
C GLU A 65 -14.15 22.91 3.79
N ARG A 66 -13.43 21.85 3.38
CA ARG A 66 -13.96 20.45 3.38
C ARG A 66 -13.05 19.42 4.05
N MET A 67 -12.65 19.70 5.29
CA MET A 67 -11.91 18.74 6.13
C MET A 67 -12.60 17.36 6.22
N ALA A 68 -13.94 17.32 6.14
CA ALA A 68 -14.71 16.08 6.17
C ALA A 68 -14.45 15.14 4.98
N LEU A 69 -14.22 15.67 3.77
CA LEU A 69 -13.94 14.83 2.59
C LEU A 69 -12.53 14.24 2.62
N VAL A 70 -11.57 15.00 3.15
CA VAL A 70 -10.20 14.52 3.36
C VAL A 70 -10.21 13.36 4.36
N THR A 71 -10.89 13.54 5.49
CA THR A 71 -11.03 12.49 6.50
C THR A 71 -11.73 11.26 5.90
N ALA A 72 -12.79 11.44 5.10
CA ALA A 72 -13.48 10.32 4.45
C ALA A 72 -12.59 9.52 3.47
N LEU A 73 -11.56 10.14 2.88
CA LEU A 73 -10.64 9.47 1.96
C LEU A 73 -9.42 8.86 2.70
N ILE A 74 -8.85 9.57 3.66
CA ILE A 74 -7.67 9.12 4.41
C ILE A 74 -8.02 8.00 5.40
N LEU A 75 -9.16 8.11 6.08
CA LEU A 75 -9.58 7.17 7.12
C LEU A 75 -9.69 5.72 6.61
N PRO A 76 -10.32 5.41 5.46
CA PRO A 76 -10.31 4.05 4.93
C PRO A 76 -8.92 3.58 4.49
N THR A 77 -8.08 4.47 3.93
CA THR A 77 -6.71 4.08 3.54
C THR A 77 -5.83 3.73 4.74
N ILE A 78 -5.93 4.50 5.83
CA ILE A 78 -5.21 4.21 7.08
C ILE A 78 -5.76 2.95 7.73
N ALA A 79 -7.08 2.75 7.74
CA ALA A 79 -7.69 1.54 8.28
C ALA A 79 -7.17 0.28 7.59
N ILE A 80 -7.03 0.29 6.27
CA ILE A 80 -6.45 -0.83 5.50
C ILE A 80 -4.98 -1.04 5.87
N LEU A 81 -4.18 0.03 5.99
CA LEU A 81 -2.77 -0.09 6.40
C LEU A 81 -2.61 -0.70 7.79
N VAL A 82 -3.44 -0.26 8.75
CA VAL A 82 -3.47 -0.81 10.11
C VAL A 82 -3.90 -2.29 10.09
N PHE A 83 -4.92 -2.63 9.30
CA PHE A 83 -5.39 -4.01 9.16
C PHE A 83 -4.31 -4.94 8.61
N ILE A 84 -3.60 -4.50 7.55
CA ILE A 84 -2.46 -5.24 6.99
C ILE A 84 -1.36 -5.41 8.06
N GLY A 85 -1.05 -4.36 8.82
CA GLY A 85 -0.05 -4.43 9.88
C GLY A 85 -0.39 -5.45 10.97
N ILE A 86 -1.63 -5.43 11.48
CA ILE A 86 -2.10 -6.39 12.48
C ILE A 86 -2.06 -7.82 11.94
N MET A 87 -2.52 -8.04 10.70
CA MET A 87 -2.50 -9.37 10.07
C MET A 87 -1.08 -9.88 9.83
N SER A 88 -0.12 -8.99 9.52
CA SER A 88 1.28 -9.37 9.40
C SER A 88 1.83 -9.89 10.74
N PHE A 89 1.52 -9.22 11.85
CA PHE A 89 1.94 -9.69 13.18
C PHE A 89 1.34 -11.05 13.53
N GLU A 90 0.04 -11.24 13.32
CA GLU A 90 -0.64 -12.53 13.53
C GLU A 90 -0.04 -13.68 12.71
N SER A 91 0.39 -13.39 11.47
CA SER A 91 1.06 -14.35 10.60
C SER A 91 2.37 -14.84 11.20
N ASP A 92 3.20 -13.93 11.72
CA ASP A 92 4.48 -14.27 12.35
C ASP A 92 4.27 -15.14 13.61
N TYR A 93 3.28 -14.83 14.45
CA TYR A 93 2.93 -15.64 15.63
C TYR A 93 2.47 -17.04 15.25
N THR A 94 1.70 -17.17 14.17
CA THR A 94 1.23 -18.47 13.65
C THR A 94 2.39 -19.28 13.10
N GLU A 95 3.32 -18.64 12.39
CA GLU A 95 4.51 -19.29 11.84
C GLU A 95 5.41 -19.82 12.96
N ILE A 96 5.73 -19.00 13.95
CA ILE A 96 6.56 -19.40 15.10
C ILE A 96 5.90 -20.54 15.88
N SER A 97 4.59 -20.45 16.13
CA SER A 97 3.85 -21.50 16.84
C SER A 97 3.87 -22.82 16.08
N ARG A 98 3.80 -22.79 14.74
CA ARG A 98 4.00 -23.97 13.89
C ARG A 98 5.41 -24.52 14.01
N GLN A 99 6.43 -23.67 13.92
CA GLN A 99 7.83 -24.11 14.04
C GLN A 99 8.09 -24.79 15.39
N VAL A 100 7.62 -24.19 16.49
CA VAL A 100 7.70 -24.79 17.85
C VAL A 100 6.96 -26.11 17.93
N PHE A 101 5.76 -26.22 17.35
CA PHE A 101 4.99 -27.47 17.33
C PHE A 101 5.69 -28.59 16.55
N PHE A 102 6.38 -28.27 15.45
CA PHE A 102 7.15 -29.25 14.68
C PHE A 102 8.50 -29.60 15.31
N ASP A 103 9.17 -28.64 15.97
CA ASP A 103 10.50 -28.82 16.58
C ASP A 103 10.43 -29.52 17.96
N SER A 104 9.35 -29.29 18.72
CA SER A 104 9.10 -29.97 20.01
C SER A 104 8.62 -31.42 19.90
N GLY A 105 8.64 -31.98 18.69
CA GLY A 105 8.18 -33.34 18.40
C GLY A 105 6.66 -33.39 18.27
N GLY A 106 6.16 -33.18 17.05
CA GLY A 106 4.75 -33.35 16.74
C GLY A 106 4.22 -34.72 17.20
N PRO A 107 2.93 -34.84 17.57
CA PRO A 107 2.40 -36.09 18.11
C PRO A 107 2.66 -37.27 17.16
N GLU A 108 3.14 -38.39 17.70
CA GLU A 108 3.47 -39.62 16.96
C GLU A 108 2.33 -40.10 16.03
N LYS A 109 1.08 -39.64 16.24
CA LYS A 109 -0.15 -40.20 15.68
C LYS A 109 -1.15 -39.16 15.11
N VAL A 110 -0.72 -38.00 14.61
CA VAL A 110 -1.68 -37.00 14.03
C VAL A 110 -2.44 -37.56 12.80
N PHE A 111 -1.86 -38.54 12.09
CA PHE A 111 -2.44 -39.16 10.89
C PHE A 111 -2.66 -40.67 11.02
N ALA A 112 -2.72 -41.22 12.24
CA ALA A 112 -3.01 -42.64 12.40
C ALA A 112 -4.46 -42.92 11.98
N ILE A 113 -4.63 -43.57 10.82
CA ILE A 113 -5.93 -44.09 10.39
C ILE A 113 -6.37 -45.09 11.47
N PRO A 114 -7.53 -44.91 12.12
CA PRO A 114 -7.93 -45.69 13.30
C PRO A 114 -8.22 -47.18 13.05
N HIS A 115 -7.89 -47.72 11.87
CA HIS A 115 -8.28 -49.07 11.42
C HIS A 115 -7.16 -49.87 10.73
N GLN A 116 -5.88 -49.53 10.91
CA GLN A 116 -4.75 -50.31 10.36
C GLN A 116 -4.26 -51.37 11.36
N ASP A 117 -5.17 -52.11 11.97
CA ASP A 117 -4.92 -53.22 12.88
C ASP A 117 -5.88 -54.39 12.57
N ASN A 118 -5.99 -54.74 11.28
CA ASN A 118 -6.58 -56.01 10.87
C ASN A 118 -5.45 -57.03 10.57
N PRO A 119 -5.29 -58.12 11.35
CA PRO A 119 -4.24 -59.11 11.16
C PRO A 119 -4.46 -60.08 9.97
N LEU A 120 -5.29 -59.72 8.98
CA LEU A 120 -5.72 -60.64 7.90
C LEU A 120 -5.40 -60.18 6.47
N HIS A 121 -4.39 -59.33 6.26
CA HIS A 121 -3.80 -59.09 4.93
C HIS A 121 -2.29 -58.95 5.00
#